data_AF-A0A966XNX6-F1
#
_entry.id   AF-A0A966XNX6-F1
#
_cell.length_a   1.000
_cell.length_b   1.000
_cell.length_c   1.000
_cell.angle_alpha   90.00
_cell.angle_beta   90.00
_cell.angle_gamma   90.00
#
_symmetry.space_group_name_H-M   'P 1'
#
loop_
_entity.id
_entity.type
_entity.pdbx_description
1 polymer ?
#
loop_
_entity_poly.entity_id
_entity_poly.type
_entity_poly.pdbx_seq_one_letter_code
_entity_poly.pdbx_strand_id
1 'polypeptide(L)' 'GACVNAPMVQINEDYYEDLNAEKAQKIFNSFKEGTLPKIGSQSGRRGSEPIQNRTTLLNKNA' A
#
# COMPACT_ATOMS: atom_id res chain seq x y z
N GLY A 1 -10.44 0.78 -8.70
CA GLY A 1 -10.39 1.64 -7.50
C GLY A 1 -9.97 0.81 -6.31
N ALA A 2 -9.21 1.38 -5.37
CA ALA A 2 -8.57 0.67 -4.25
C ALA A 2 -9.27 0.92 -2.90
N CYS A 3 -10.60 0.80 -2.86
CA CYS A 3 -11.43 1.21 -1.72
C CYS A 3 -11.12 0.44 -0.43
N VAL A 4 -10.85 -0.86 -0.54
CA VAL A 4 -10.47 -1.70 0.62
C VAL A 4 -9.05 -1.40 1.12
N ASN A 5 -8.28 -0.64 0.34
CA ASN A 5 -6.95 -0.15 0.66
C ASN A 5 -6.87 1.35 0.92
N ALA A 6 -8.01 2.00 1.14
CA ALA A 6 -8.05 3.41 1.52
C ALA A 6 -7.40 3.65 2.90
N PRO A 7 -6.85 4.84 3.14
CA PRO A 7 -6.62 5.94 2.20
C PRO A 7 -5.51 5.64 1.19
N MET A 8 -5.59 6.19 -0.01
CA MET A 8 -4.63 5.93 -1.09
C MET A 8 -4.40 7.16 -1.97
N VAL A 9 -3.27 7.18 -2.68
CA VAL A 9 -2.98 8.12 -3.77
C VAL A 9 -2.44 7.33 -4.96
N GLN A 10 -2.77 7.77 -6.16
CA GLN A 10 -2.14 7.29 -7.39
C GLN A 10 -1.17 8.37 -7.90
N ILE A 11 0.07 7.99 -8.17
CA ILE A 11 1.09 8.86 -8.77
C ILE A 11 1.56 8.16 -10.04
N ASN A 12 1.32 8.80 -11.19
CA ASN A 12 1.42 8.14 -12.51
C ASN A 12 0.55 6.86 -12.54
N GLU A 13 1.14 5.70 -12.83
CA GLU A 13 0.47 4.40 -12.87
C GLU A 13 0.52 3.66 -11.52
N ASP A 14 1.24 4.19 -10.54
CA ASP A 14 1.53 3.50 -9.28
C ASP A 14 0.55 3.87 -8.16
N TYR A 15 0.05 2.83 -7.49
CA TYR A 15 -0.84 2.95 -6.35
C TYR A 15 -0.04 2.93 -5.05
N TYR A 16 -0.26 3.92 -4.18
CA TYR A 16 0.28 3.97 -2.83
C TYR A 16 -0.88 3.97 -1.83
N GLU A 17 -0.96 2.93 -1.01
CA GLU A 17 -2.17 2.59 -0.28
C GLU A 17 -1.94 2.49 1.24
N ASP A 18 -3.01 2.39 2.04
CA ASP A 18 -2.98 2.37 3.50
C ASP A 18 -2.25 3.58 4.12
N LEU A 19 -2.55 4.75 3.57
CA LEU A 19 -1.89 5.99 3.91
C LEU A 19 -2.47 6.61 5.19
N ASN A 20 -1.58 7.25 5.93
CA ASN A 20 -1.89 8.28 6.90
C ASN A 20 -1.02 9.51 6.56
N ALA A 21 -1.17 10.61 7.31
CA ALA A 21 -0.43 11.85 7.03
C ALA A 21 1.10 11.64 6.98
N GLU A 22 1.65 10.86 7.92
CA GLU A 22 3.09 10.60 8.00
C GLU A 22 3.60 9.77 6.81
N LYS A 23 2.88 8.72 6.44
CA LYS A 23 3.24 7.86 5.30
C LYS A 23 3.14 8.60 3.96
N ALA A 24 2.11 9.43 3.80
CA ALA A 24 1.99 10.29 2.62
C ALA A 24 3.15 11.27 2.53
N GLN A 25 3.53 11.92 3.63
CA GLN A 25 4.69 12.82 3.66
C GLN A 25 5.99 12.10 3.27
N LYS A 26 6.19 10.88 3.78
CA LYS A 26 7.34 10.05 3.43
C LYS A 26 7.40 9.76 1.94
N ILE A 27 6.29 9.38 1.30
CA ILE A 27 6.21 9.16 -0.15
C ILE A 27 6.68 10.39 -0.92
N PHE A 28 6.13 11.57 -0.60
CA PHE A 28 6.49 12.81 -1.32
C PHE A 28 7.94 13.22 -1.09
N ASN A 29 8.48 13.01 0.11
CA ASN A 29 9.88 13.27 0.39
C ASN A 29 10.80 12.32 -0.36
N SER A 30 10.47 11.03 -0.44
CA SER A 30 11.23 10.05 -1.23
C SER A 30 11.38 10.49 -2.68
N PHE A 31 10.30 10.92 -3.32
CA PHE A 31 10.37 11.43 -4.70
C PHE A 31 11.26 12.67 -4.84
N LYS A 32 11.20 13.60 -3.89
CA LYS A 32 12.07 14.80 -3.90
C LYS A 32 13.55 14.43 -3.77
N GLU A 33 13.85 13.39 -3.02
CA GLU A 33 15.21 12.85 -2.84
C GLU A 33 15.67 11.96 -4.00
N GLY A 34 14.81 11.73 -5.01
CA GLY A 34 15.12 10.86 -6.15
C GLY A 34 15.04 9.36 -5.82
N THR A 35 14.41 9.00 -4.71
CA THR A 35 14.17 7.60 -4.32
C THR A 35 12.74 7.19 -4.65
N LEU A 36 12.56 5.93 -5.03
CA LEU A 36 11.23 5.41 -5.34
C LEU A 36 10.61 4.75 -4.09
N PRO A 37 9.50 5.28 -3.56
CA PRO A 37 8.81 4.64 -2.46
C PRO A 37 8.20 3.30 -2.91
N LYS A 38 8.01 2.39 -1.95
CA LYS A 38 7.42 1.07 -2.22
C LYS A 38 6.01 1.23 -2.79
N ILE A 39 5.73 0.59 -3.93
CA ILE A 39 4.40 0.57 -4.54
C ILE A 39 3.48 -0.38 -3.76
N GLY A 40 2.20 0.00 -3.65
CA GLY A 40 1.15 -0.72 -2.94
C GLY A 40 0.97 -0.27 -1.49
N SER A 41 0.56 -1.20 -0.64
CA SER A 41 0.31 -0.94 0.78
C SER A 41 1.54 -0.47 1.55
N GLN A 42 1.39 0.68 2.20
CA GLN A 42 2.35 1.24 3.15
C GLN A 42 2.14 0.69 4.58
N SER A 43 1.21 -0.25 4.79
CA SER A 43 1.01 -0.93 6.08
C SER A 43 1.73 -2.28 6.18
N GLY A 44 2.28 -2.77 5.06
CA GLY A 44 3.09 -3.99 5.02
C GLY A 44 2.34 -5.22 4.50
N ARG A 45 1.01 -5.17 4.40
CA ARG A 45 0.22 -6.24 3.78
C ARG A 45 0.47 -6.32 2.27
N ARG A 46 0.17 -7.46 1.66
CA ARG A 46 0.25 -7.67 0.21
C ARG A 46 -1.14 -7.66 -0.41
N GLY A 47 -1.33 -6.85 -1.45
CA GLY A 47 -2.63 -6.69 -2.10
C GLY A 47 -3.70 -6.22 -1.12
N SER A 48 -4.84 -6.91 -1.09
CA SER A 48 -5.98 -6.58 -0.23
C SER A 48 -6.17 -7.57 0.93
N GLU A 49 -5.11 -8.29 1.34
CA GLU A 49 -5.23 -9.24 2.45
C GLU A 49 -5.49 -8.54 3.79
N PRO A 50 -6.19 -9.15 4.75
CA PRO A 50 -6.42 -8.51 6.05
C PRO A 50 -5.11 -8.27 6.80
N ILE A 51 -5.00 -7.14 7.50
CA ILE A 51 -3.79 -6.75 8.25
C ILE A 51 -3.46 -7.76 9.36
N GLN A 52 -4.47 -8.26 10.06
CA GLN A 52 -4.26 -9.11 11.24
C GLN A 52 -3.92 -10.55 10.86
N ASN A 53 -4.71 -11.18 9.99
CA ASN A 53 -4.48 -12.53 9.45
C ASN A 53 -5.46 -12.83 8.32
N ARG A 54 -5.07 -13.71 7.39
CA ARG A 54 -6.00 -14.23 6.38
C ARG A 54 -7.03 -15.16 7.06
N THR A 55 -8.29 -14.99 6.71
CA THR A 55 -9.41 -15.86 7.12
C THR A 55 -9.88 -16.77 5.98
N THR A 56 -9.42 -16.50 4.76
CA THR A 56 -9.75 -17.21 3.52
C THR A 56 -8.46 -17.59 2.80
N LEU A 57 -8.54 -18.47 1.79
CA LEU A 57 -7.37 -18.93 1.02
C LEU A 57 -6.25 -19.48 1.91
N LEU A 58 -6.63 -20.26 2.93
CA LEU A 58 -5.72 -20.81 3.94
C LEU A 58 -4.88 -21.98 3.41
N ASN A 59 -5.37 -22.65 2.37
CA ASN A 59 -4.69 -23.78 1.76
C ASN A 59 -3.54 -23.28 0.88
N LYS A 60 -2.34 -23.85 1.07
CA LYS A 60 -1.11 -23.45 0.36
C LYS A 60 -1.03 -23.93 -1.10
N ASN A 61 -2.02 -24.67 -1.56
CA ASN A 61 -2.05 -25.35 -2.87
C ASN A 61 -3.21 -24.88 -3.77
N ALA A 62 -3.80 -23.73 -3.48
CA ALA A 62 -4.78 -23.10 -4.36
C ALA A 62 -4.07 -22.21 -5.39
#